data_AF-A0A3N5T204-F1
#
_entry.id   AF-A0A3N5T204-F1
#
_cell.length_a   1.000
_cell.length_b   1.000
_cell.length_c   1.000
_cell.angle_alpha   90.00
_cell.angle_beta   90.00
_cell.angle_gamma   90.00
#
_symmetry.space_group_name_H-M   'P 1'
#
loop_
_entity.id
_entity.type
_entity.pdbx_description
1 polymer ?
#
loop_
_entity_poly.entity_id
_entity_poly.type
_entity_poly.pdbx_seq_one_letter_code
_entity_poly.pdbx_strand_id
1 'polypeptide(L)'
;MSMFAVIRDWIDRHFSDPQILVLGFMLVVGFVFIFMFGDMLIPVFASIVIAFMLDGMVVRLARFKVPRMLSVVIVFIVFMICLLLLIIFLLPLLSHQIAQLLQQLPMMLAVGQSELMRLPERYPDIISQAQIKQVLDFIGVELNILVKRILSLSIASVRGVIAILVYLILVPLMVFFMVKDKVKILCWLANTLPDNRLLANQVWREVNQQFGNYIRGKFLEIVIVWSVSYVTFKLLGMQLTMLVSLMVGFSVLVPFVGVTVIFLPVALFAYFQWGLSHEFLYALIAYAIIQLLDGNLLAPL
;
A
#
# COMPACT_ATOMS: atom_id res chain seq x y z
N MET A 1 1.04 -22.91 -44.82
CA MET A 1 1.04 -23.56 -43.50
C MET A 1 -0.24 -23.19 -42.78
N SER A 2 -1.03 -24.17 -42.33
CA SER A 2 -2.25 -23.87 -41.56
C SER A 2 -1.88 -23.27 -40.20
N MET A 3 -2.66 -22.31 -39.71
CA MET A 3 -2.45 -21.68 -38.39
C MET A 3 -2.36 -22.72 -37.26
N PHE A 4 -3.09 -23.83 -37.40
CA PHE A 4 -3.02 -24.99 -36.51
C PHE A 4 -1.67 -25.70 -36.50
N ALA A 5 -0.98 -25.81 -37.65
CA ALA A 5 0.34 -26.41 -37.71
C ALA A 5 1.39 -25.53 -37.02
N VAL A 6 1.28 -24.20 -37.14
CA VAL A 6 2.17 -23.24 -36.47
C VAL A 6 1.97 -23.28 -34.95
N ILE A 7 0.71 -23.33 -34.48
CA ILE A 7 0.40 -23.44 -33.05
C ILE A 7 0.89 -24.79 -32.50
N ARG A 8 0.66 -25.90 -33.23
CA ARG A 8 1.12 -27.23 -32.81
C ARG A 8 2.65 -27.30 -32.74
N ASP A 9 3.36 -26.83 -33.77
CA ASP A 9 4.82 -26.83 -33.82
C ASP A 9 5.44 -25.88 -32.78
N TRP A 10 4.72 -24.82 -32.38
CA TRP A 10 5.12 -23.96 -31.27
C TRP A 10 4.94 -24.63 -29.91
N ILE A 11 3.82 -25.34 -29.71
CA ILE A 11 3.54 -26.13 -28.50
C ILE A 11 4.54 -27.27 -28.37
N ASP A 12 4.79 -28.04 -29.43
CA ASP A 12 5.74 -29.15 -29.47
C ASP A 12 7.21 -28.71 -29.38
N ARG A 13 7.51 -27.41 -29.42
CA ARG A 13 8.86 -26.89 -29.15
C ARG A 13 9.01 -26.33 -27.73
N HIS A 14 7.93 -25.78 -27.16
CA HIS A 14 7.97 -25.13 -25.84
C HIS A 14 7.42 -26.01 -24.69
N PHE A 15 6.57 -26.99 -24.97
CA PHE A 15 5.95 -27.88 -23.97
C PHE A 15 6.51 -29.31 -24.00
N SER A 16 7.55 -29.58 -24.80
CA SER A 16 8.25 -30.88 -24.76
C SER A 16 9.12 -31.07 -23.53
N ASP A 17 9.43 -30.00 -22.80
CA ASP A 17 10.07 -30.12 -21.49
C ASP A 17 8.99 -30.41 -20.43
N PRO A 18 8.95 -31.61 -19.82
CA PRO A 18 8.00 -31.93 -18.76
C PRO A 18 8.07 -30.94 -17.58
N GLN A 19 9.19 -30.24 -17.39
CA GLN A 19 9.33 -29.21 -16.36
C GLN A 19 8.45 -27.98 -16.62
N ILE A 20 8.25 -27.59 -17.88
CA ILE A 20 7.43 -26.43 -18.26
C ILE A 20 5.94 -26.75 -18.04
N LEU A 21 5.53 -27.98 -18.34
CA LEU A 21 4.17 -28.46 -18.05
C LEU A 21 3.89 -28.52 -16.54
N VAL A 22 4.84 -29.01 -15.74
CA VAL A 22 4.73 -29.04 -14.28
C VAL A 22 4.66 -27.62 -13.70
N LEU A 23 5.52 -26.71 -14.18
CA LEU A 23 5.50 -25.31 -13.75
C LEU A 23 4.17 -24.63 -14.11
N GLY A 24 3.69 -24.81 -15.34
CA GLY A 24 2.40 -24.29 -15.79
C GLY A 24 1.24 -24.82 -14.95
N PHE A 25 1.24 -26.12 -14.65
CA PHE A 25 0.25 -26.73 -13.77
C PHE A 25 0.32 -26.16 -12.34
N MET A 26 1.53 -26.04 -11.76
CA MET A 26 1.72 -25.44 -10.44
C MET A 26 1.23 -23.98 -10.39
N LEU A 27 1.49 -23.19 -11.45
CA LEU A 27 1.02 -21.81 -11.54
C LEU A 27 -0.50 -21.71 -11.61
N VAL A 28 -1.16 -22.56 -12.40
CA VAL A 28 -2.63 -22.59 -12.50
C VAL A 28 -3.25 -23.02 -11.17
N VAL A 29 -2.74 -24.10 -10.56
CA VAL A 29 -3.23 -24.56 -9.25
C VAL A 29 -3.01 -23.50 -8.17
N GLY A 30 -1.83 -22.87 -8.14
CA GLY A 30 -1.52 -21.78 -7.22
C GLY A 30 -2.43 -20.57 -7.43
N PHE A 31 -2.69 -20.20 -8.68
CA PHE A 31 -3.61 -19.12 -9.02
C PHE A 31 -5.04 -19.41 -8.56
N VAL A 32 -5.56 -20.61 -8.85
CA VAL A 32 -6.91 -21.02 -8.40
C VAL A 32 -7.00 -21.05 -6.88
N PHE A 33 -5.95 -21.55 -6.20
CA PHE A 33 -5.89 -21.57 -4.74
C PHE A 33 -5.92 -20.16 -4.16
N ILE A 34 -5.12 -19.23 -4.69
CA ILE A 34 -5.11 -17.83 -4.26
C ILE A 34 -6.44 -17.14 -4.59
N PHE A 35 -7.03 -17.43 -5.75
CA PHE A 35 -8.32 -16.87 -6.13
C PHE A 35 -9.44 -17.32 -5.18
N MET A 36 -9.42 -18.58 -4.74
CA MET A 36 -10.45 -19.15 -3.88
C MET A 36 -10.23 -18.84 -2.39
N PHE A 37 -8.99 -18.79 -1.93
CA PHE A 37 -8.62 -18.64 -0.51
C PHE A 37 -7.88 -17.34 -0.17
N GLY A 38 -7.72 -16.42 -1.13
CA GLY A 38 -6.90 -15.22 -0.98
C GLY A 38 -7.22 -14.40 0.26
N ASP A 39 -8.51 -14.20 0.55
CA ASP A 39 -8.97 -13.45 1.72
C ASP A 39 -8.51 -14.08 3.04
N MET A 40 -8.52 -15.41 3.12
CA MET A 40 -8.06 -16.14 4.31
C MET A 40 -6.53 -16.15 4.45
N LEU A 41 -5.82 -15.95 3.34
CA LEU A 41 -4.36 -15.93 3.29
C LEU A 41 -3.77 -14.54 3.56
N ILE A 42 -4.58 -13.48 3.63
CA ILE A 42 -4.14 -12.12 3.94
C ILE A 42 -3.20 -12.06 5.17
N PRO A 43 -3.51 -12.69 6.32
CA PRO A 43 -2.60 -12.68 7.47
C PRO A 43 -1.25 -13.32 7.16
N VAL A 44 -1.26 -14.38 6.35
CA VAL A 44 -0.05 -15.11 5.97
C VAL A 44 0.81 -14.24 5.06
N PHE A 45 0.25 -13.66 4.00
CA PHE A 45 0.98 -12.76 3.10
C PHE A 45 1.52 -11.53 3.83
N ALA A 46 0.70 -10.89 4.68
CA ALA A 46 1.12 -9.77 5.51
C ALA A 46 2.30 -10.17 6.41
N SER A 47 2.21 -11.34 7.05
CA SER A 47 3.28 -11.83 7.92
C SER A 47 4.57 -12.13 7.18
N ILE A 48 4.50 -12.64 5.95
CA ILE A 48 5.67 -12.90 5.11
C ILE A 48 6.35 -11.57 4.77
N VAL A 49 5.61 -10.58 4.29
CA VAL A 49 6.15 -9.25 3.93
C VAL A 49 6.84 -8.61 5.14
N ILE A 50 6.17 -8.58 6.29
CA ILE A 50 6.73 -8.04 7.54
C ILE A 50 7.93 -8.87 8.00
N ALA A 51 7.90 -10.20 7.88
CA ALA A 51 9.02 -11.05 8.24
C ALA A 51 10.26 -10.77 7.37
N PHE A 52 10.09 -10.56 6.06
CA PHE A 52 11.17 -10.15 5.17
C PHE A 52 11.79 -8.81 5.58
N MET A 53 10.96 -7.86 6.00
CA MET A 53 11.40 -6.58 6.55
C MET A 53 12.25 -6.79 7.82
N LEU A 54 11.71 -7.51 8.80
CA LEU A 54 12.34 -7.73 10.11
C LEU A 54 13.59 -8.61 10.07
N ASP A 55 13.66 -9.59 9.16
CA ASP A 55 14.79 -10.51 9.00
C ASP A 55 16.12 -9.77 8.78
N GLY A 56 16.07 -8.58 8.16
CA GLY A 56 17.27 -7.75 7.96
C GLY A 56 17.87 -7.26 9.28
N MET A 57 17.02 -6.90 10.24
CA MET A 57 17.43 -6.51 11.58
C MET A 57 17.97 -7.71 12.36
N VAL A 58 17.34 -8.89 12.23
CA VAL A 58 17.82 -10.13 12.86
C VAL A 58 19.21 -10.50 12.36
N VAL A 59 19.44 -10.45 11.04
CA VAL A 59 20.74 -10.74 10.44
C VAL A 59 21.81 -9.72 10.89
N ARG A 60 21.45 -8.43 11.02
CA ARG A 60 22.37 -7.41 11.54
C ARG A 60 22.76 -7.69 13.00
N LEU A 61 21.82 -8.06 13.87
CA LEU A 61 22.12 -8.45 15.26
C LEU A 61 22.98 -9.71 15.35
N ALA A 62 22.75 -10.68 14.47
CA ALA A 62 23.57 -11.89 14.42
C ALA A 62 25.04 -11.60 14.07
N ARG A 63 25.33 -10.53 13.31
CA ARG A 63 26.71 -10.07 13.05
C ARG A 63 27.43 -9.59 14.31
N PHE A 64 26.69 -9.15 15.33
CA PHE A 64 27.22 -8.81 16.65
C PHE A 64 27.34 -10.02 17.59
N LYS A 65 27.39 -11.25 17.05
CA LYS A 65 27.52 -12.51 17.79
C LYS A 65 26.34 -12.83 18.74
N VAL A 66 25.20 -12.17 18.58
CA VAL A 66 23.98 -12.49 19.32
C VAL A 66 23.39 -13.79 18.77
N PRO A 67 23.05 -14.79 19.62
CA PRO A 67 22.38 -16.01 19.17
C PRO A 67 21.11 -15.70 18.37
N ARG A 68 20.86 -16.48 17.31
CA ARG A 68 19.74 -16.21 16.39
C ARG A 68 18.40 -16.07 17.12
N MET A 69 18.09 -16.97 18.05
CA MET A 69 16.83 -16.91 18.81
C MET A 69 16.69 -15.61 19.61
N LEU A 70 17.76 -15.13 20.25
CA LEU A 70 17.77 -13.85 20.96
C LEU A 70 17.57 -12.67 19.98
N SER A 71 18.24 -12.71 18.83
CA SER A 71 18.07 -11.69 17.79
C SER A 71 16.62 -11.60 17.31
N VAL A 72 15.96 -12.74 17.10
CA VAL A 72 14.53 -12.81 16.71
C VAL A 72 13.65 -12.22 17.81
N VAL A 73 13.84 -12.61 19.07
CA VAL A 73 13.05 -12.13 20.20
C VAL A 73 13.20 -10.61 20.37
N ILE A 74 14.43 -10.08 20.32
CA ILE A 74 14.70 -8.65 20.43
C ILE A 74 14.00 -7.87 19.32
N VAL A 75 14.18 -8.28 18.06
CA VAL A 75 13.55 -7.61 16.91
C VAL A 75 12.02 -7.69 16.99
N PHE A 76 11.49 -8.83 17.42
CA PHE A 76 10.06 -9.00 17.58
C PHE A 76 9.48 -8.11 18.69
N ILE A 77 10.18 -7.97 19.83
CA ILE A 77 9.77 -7.04 20.90
C ILE A 77 9.77 -5.60 20.39
N VAL A 78 10.82 -5.17 19.67
CA VAL A 78 10.87 -3.83 19.07
C VAL A 78 9.72 -3.62 18.09
N PHE A 79 9.45 -4.62 17.23
CA PHE A 79 8.31 -4.60 16.32
C PHE A 79 6.98 -4.46 17.06
N MET A 80 6.76 -5.23 18.14
CA MET A 80 5.54 -5.15 18.95
C MET A 80 5.38 -3.79 19.63
N ILE A 81 6.48 -3.20 20.14
CA ILE A 81 6.46 -1.85 20.70
C ILE A 81 6.07 -0.83 19.63
N CYS A 82 6.70 -0.86 18.45
CA CYS A 82 6.36 0.03 17.34
C CYS A 82 4.90 -0.14 16.89
N LEU A 83 4.42 -1.38 16.80
CA LEU A 83 3.03 -1.69 16.45
C LEU A 83 2.05 -1.13 17.48
N LEU A 84 2.32 -1.30 18.78
CA LEU A 84 1.50 -0.75 19.85
C LEU A 84 1.49 0.78 19.84
N LEU A 85 2.65 1.43 19.61
CA LEU A 85 2.73 2.88 19.48
C LEU A 85 1.90 3.37 18.28
N LEU A 86 1.96 2.68 17.14
CA LEU A 86 1.13 3.00 15.98
C LEU A 86 -0.37 2.90 16.31
N ILE A 87 -0.77 1.85 17.02
CA ILE A 87 -2.18 1.63 17.39
C ILE A 87 -2.67 2.64 18.43
N ILE A 88 -1.85 3.00 19.41
CA ILE A 88 -2.26 3.89 20.50
C ILE A 88 -2.22 5.36 20.08
N PHE A 89 -1.29 5.77 19.22
CA PHE A 89 -1.10 7.18 18.86
C PHE A 89 -1.60 7.50 17.45
N LEU A 90 -1.15 6.75 16.44
CA LEU A 90 -1.45 7.07 15.04
C LEU A 90 -2.92 6.78 14.71
N LEU A 91 -3.44 5.62 15.12
CA LEU A 91 -4.80 5.19 14.82
C LEU A 91 -5.88 6.16 15.37
N PRO A 92 -5.84 6.61 16.64
CA PRO A 92 -6.79 7.60 17.15
C PRO A 92 -6.65 8.96 16.47
N LEU A 93 -5.42 9.40 16.18
CA LEU A 93 -5.18 10.66 15.48
C LEU A 93 -5.78 10.64 14.07
N LEU A 94 -5.57 9.55 13.33
CA LEU A 94 -6.19 9.35 12.02
C LEU A 94 -7.71 9.26 12.12
N SER A 95 -8.23 8.55 13.11
CA SER A 95 -9.69 8.44 13.34
C SER A 95 -10.32 9.81 13.56
N HIS A 96 -9.69 10.68 14.34
CA HIS A 96 -10.13 12.06 14.54
C HIS A 96 -10.09 12.86 13.23
N GLN A 97 -9.01 12.78 12.46
CA GLN A 97 -8.88 13.50 11.18
C GLN A 97 -9.87 13.00 10.12
N ILE A 98 -10.14 11.70 10.07
CA ILE A 98 -11.16 11.12 9.20
C ILE A 98 -12.55 11.61 9.63
N ALA A 99 -12.86 11.62 10.93
CA ALA A 99 -14.14 12.15 11.43
C ALA A 99 -14.31 13.64 11.08
N GLN A 100 -13.25 14.43 11.26
CA GLN A 100 -13.24 15.85 10.87
C GLN A 100 -13.48 16.02 9.37
N LEU A 101 -12.81 15.22 8.53
CA LEU A 101 -13.03 15.22 7.08
C LEU A 101 -14.49 14.92 6.74
N LEU A 102 -15.08 13.86 7.31
CA LEU A 102 -16.47 13.49 7.05
C LEU A 102 -17.46 14.59 7.46
N GLN A 103 -17.16 15.35 8.52
CA GLN A 103 -17.97 16.49 8.95
C GLN A 103 -17.82 17.71 8.01
N GLN A 104 -16.63 17.95 7.47
CA GLN A 104 -16.35 19.06 6.56
C GLN A 104 -16.77 18.78 5.10
N LEU A 105 -16.87 17.50 4.72
CA LEU A 105 -17.14 17.06 3.36
C LEU A 105 -18.40 17.67 2.73
N PRO A 106 -19.58 17.75 3.42
CA PRO A 106 -20.76 18.39 2.85
C PRO A 106 -20.54 19.87 2.51
N MET A 107 -19.80 20.60 3.36
CA MET A 107 -19.47 22.01 3.12
C MET A 107 -18.51 22.16 1.94
N MET A 108 -17.47 21.32 1.88
CA MET A 108 -16.53 21.29 0.74
C MET A 108 -17.25 21.02 -0.58
N LEU A 109 -18.23 20.11 -0.58
CA LEU A 109 -19.06 19.86 -1.76
C LEU A 109 -19.93 21.06 -2.12
N ALA A 110 -20.56 21.72 -1.16
CA ALA A 110 -21.37 22.90 -1.43
C ALA A 110 -20.54 24.04 -2.05
N VAL A 111 -19.31 24.25 -1.55
CA VAL A 111 -18.35 25.22 -2.12
C VAL A 111 -17.90 24.79 -3.53
N GLY A 112 -17.58 23.51 -3.73
CA GLY A 112 -17.22 23.00 -5.05
C GLY A 112 -18.37 23.16 -6.06
N GLN A 113 -19.60 22.88 -5.63
CA GLN A 113 -20.80 23.05 -6.44
C GLN A 113 -21.01 24.52 -6.84
N SER A 114 -20.88 25.47 -5.90
CA SER A 114 -21.09 26.88 -6.21
C SER A 114 -20.02 27.44 -7.15
N GLU A 115 -18.75 27.06 -6.98
CA GLU A 115 -17.68 27.48 -7.90
C GLU A 115 -17.82 26.83 -9.29
N LEU A 116 -18.22 25.57 -9.36
CA LEU A 116 -18.50 24.91 -10.64
C LEU A 116 -19.68 25.58 -11.35
N MET A 117 -20.75 25.94 -10.64
CA MET A 117 -21.93 26.61 -11.24
C MET A 117 -21.64 28.02 -11.78
N ARG A 118 -20.50 28.64 -11.42
CA ARG A 118 -20.02 29.90 -12.02
C ARG A 118 -19.28 29.72 -13.34
N LEU A 119 -18.81 28.50 -13.65
CA LEU A 119 -18.07 28.25 -14.89
C LEU A 119 -18.90 28.45 -16.17
N PRO A 120 -20.20 28.07 -16.25
CA PRO A 120 -21.04 28.34 -17.42
C PRO A 120 -21.32 29.83 -17.60
N GLU A 121 -21.29 30.62 -16.52
CA GLU A 121 -21.41 32.08 -16.60
C GLU A 121 -20.15 32.71 -17.19
N ARG A 122 -18.98 32.10 -16.96
CA ARG A 122 -17.67 32.61 -17.39
C ARG A 122 -17.20 32.06 -18.73
N TYR A 123 -17.62 30.84 -19.08
CA TYR A 123 -17.25 30.11 -20.31
C TYR A 123 -18.47 29.41 -20.95
N PRO A 124 -19.51 30.16 -21.34
CA PRO A 124 -20.77 29.60 -21.83
C PRO A 124 -20.63 28.76 -23.11
N ASP A 125 -19.62 29.06 -23.94
CA ASP A 125 -19.38 28.36 -25.22
C ASP A 125 -18.71 26.99 -25.05
N ILE A 126 -18.15 26.71 -23.87
CA ILE A 126 -17.34 25.51 -23.59
C ILE A 126 -18.04 24.60 -22.58
N ILE A 127 -18.78 25.17 -21.62
CA ILE A 127 -19.34 24.44 -20.50
C ILE A 127 -20.82 24.80 -20.31
N SER A 128 -21.71 23.82 -20.47
CA SER A 128 -23.15 24.02 -20.23
C SER A 128 -23.54 23.76 -18.77
N GLN A 129 -24.54 24.48 -18.26
CA GLN A 129 -25.09 24.23 -16.91
C GLN A 129 -25.60 22.79 -16.75
N ALA A 130 -26.14 22.18 -17.81
CA ALA A 130 -26.64 20.81 -17.78
C ALA A 130 -25.51 19.78 -17.55
N GLN A 131 -24.35 19.97 -18.18
CA GLN A 131 -23.17 19.11 -17.98
C GLN A 131 -22.66 19.21 -16.54
N ILE A 132 -22.58 20.42 -15.98
CA ILE A 132 -22.14 20.60 -14.59
C ILE A 132 -23.12 19.94 -13.63
N LYS A 133 -24.42 20.13 -13.82
CA LYS A 133 -25.44 19.51 -12.97
C LYS A 133 -25.36 17.99 -12.99
N GLN A 134 -25.18 17.36 -14.16
CA GLN A 134 -24.99 15.91 -14.27
C GLN A 134 -23.77 15.41 -13.51
N VAL A 135 -22.62 16.13 -13.62
CA VAL A 135 -21.40 15.77 -12.88
C VAL A 135 -21.63 15.91 -11.37
N LEU A 136 -22.27 16.99 -10.92
CA LEU A 136 -22.55 17.23 -9.51
C LEU A 136 -23.53 16.20 -8.92
N ASP A 137 -24.56 15.82 -9.67
CA ASP A 137 -25.53 14.80 -9.25
C ASP A 137 -24.84 13.43 -9.13
N PHE A 138 -24.00 13.05 -10.11
CA PHE A 138 -23.21 11.82 -10.06
C PHE A 138 -22.27 11.77 -8.84
N ILE A 139 -21.50 12.85 -8.63
CA ILE A 139 -20.58 12.98 -7.48
C ILE A 139 -21.37 12.93 -6.16
N GLY A 140 -22.51 13.62 -6.08
CA GLY A 140 -23.34 13.65 -4.87
C GLY A 140 -23.90 12.28 -4.49
N VAL A 141 -24.34 11.48 -5.46
CA VAL A 141 -24.84 10.12 -5.23
C VAL A 141 -23.72 9.20 -4.73
N GLU A 142 -22.59 9.15 -5.44
CA GLU A 142 -21.47 8.27 -5.09
C GLU A 142 -20.84 8.63 -3.74
N LEU A 143 -20.68 9.92 -3.46
CA LEU A 143 -20.15 10.36 -2.17
C LEU A 143 -21.10 10.03 -1.01
N ASN A 144 -22.42 10.13 -1.20
CA ASN A 144 -23.37 9.72 -0.18
C ASN A 144 -23.30 8.21 0.10
N ILE A 145 -23.13 7.38 -0.94
CA ILE A 145 -22.94 5.93 -0.78
C ILE A 145 -21.65 5.66 0.00
N LEU A 146 -20.55 6.33 -0.37
CA LEU A 146 -19.26 6.17 0.29
C LEU A 146 -19.32 6.59 1.77
N VAL A 147 -19.88 7.77 2.07
CA VAL A 147 -20.04 8.28 3.43
C VAL A 147 -20.90 7.32 4.26
N LYS A 148 -22.04 6.86 3.73
CA LYS A 148 -22.88 5.86 4.41
C LYS A 148 -22.13 4.57 4.68
N ARG A 149 -21.31 4.09 3.74
CA ARG A 149 -20.47 2.89 3.93
C ARG A 149 -19.44 3.12 5.04
N ILE A 150 -18.71 4.25 5.02
CA ILE A 150 -17.72 4.58 6.06
C ILE A 150 -18.39 4.71 7.44
N LEU A 151 -19.53 5.40 7.52
CA LEU A 151 -20.29 5.51 8.77
C LEU A 151 -20.83 4.16 9.24
N SER A 152 -21.29 3.29 8.33
CA SER A 152 -21.73 1.93 8.68
C SER A 152 -20.60 1.04 9.19
N LEU A 153 -19.35 1.28 8.75
CA LEU A 153 -18.16 0.65 9.30
C LEU A 153 -17.82 1.22 10.69
N SER A 154 -18.07 2.52 10.90
CA SER A 154 -17.88 3.21 12.19
C SER A 154 -18.95 2.87 13.23
N ILE A 155 -20.17 2.53 12.82
CA ILE A 155 -21.22 2.02 13.71
C ILE A 155 -20.89 0.56 13.99
N ALA A 156 -20.04 0.38 15.01
CA ALA A 156 -19.61 -0.84 15.67
C ALA A 156 -20.47 -2.08 15.38
N SER A 157 -20.28 -2.72 14.23
CA SER A 157 -20.63 -4.13 14.13
C SER A 157 -19.62 -4.85 15.03
N VAL A 158 -20.10 -5.45 16.11
CA VAL A 158 -19.29 -6.28 17.03
C VAL A 158 -18.40 -7.26 16.24
N ARG A 159 -18.91 -7.73 15.09
CA ARG A 159 -18.21 -8.56 14.10
C ARG A 159 -16.93 -7.91 13.54
N GLY A 160 -16.95 -6.63 13.18
CA GLY A 160 -15.79 -5.91 12.66
C GLY A 160 -14.69 -5.72 13.70
N VAL A 161 -15.07 -5.40 14.94
CA VAL A 161 -14.12 -5.29 16.06
C VAL A 161 -13.48 -6.64 16.36
N ILE A 162 -14.28 -7.71 16.43
CA ILE A 162 -13.76 -9.08 16.63
C ILE A 162 -12.78 -9.44 15.51
N ALA A 163 -13.12 -9.18 14.25
CA ALA A 163 -12.22 -9.44 13.13
C ALA A 163 -10.88 -8.72 13.32
N ILE A 164 -10.90 -7.40 13.56
CA ILE A 164 -9.67 -6.60 13.76
C ILE A 164 -8.84 -7.16 14.93
N LEU A 165 -9.46 -7.53 16.05
CA LEU A 165 -8.76 -8.13 17.19
C LEU A 165 -8.12 -9.48 16.84
N VAL A 166 -8.82 -10.33 16.08
CA VAL A 166 -8.25 -11.59 15.58
C VAL A 166 -7.03 -11.32 14.70
N TYR A 167 -7.13 -10.40 13.74
CA TYR A 167 -5.99 -10.02 12.88
C TYR A 167 -4.83 -9.43 13.69
N LEU A 168 -5.14 -8.60 14.69
CA LEU A 168 -4.15 -7.94 15.55
C LEU A 168 -3.34 -8.94 16.39
N ILE A 169 -3.91 -10.10 16.71
CA ILE A 169 -3.21 -11.18 17.42
C ILE A 169 -2.54 -12.14 16.42
N LEU A 170 -3.27 -12.53 15.38
CA LEU A 170 -2.85 -13.55 14.43
C LEU A 170 -1.66 -13.10 13.59
N VAL A 171 -1.67 -11.86 13.08
CA VAL A 171 -0.59 -11.37 12.21
C VAL A 171 0.75 -11.30 12.96
N PRO A 172 0.87 -10.67 14.15
CA PRO A 172 2.12 -10.69 14.89
C PRO A 172 2.59 -12.09 15.27
N LEU A 173 1.67 -13.00 15.62
CA LEU A 173 2.00 -14.38 15.89
C LEU A 173 2.63 -15.05 14.66
N MET A 174 2.02 -14.88 13.49
CA MET A 174 2.54 -15.40 12.22
C MET A 174 3.89 -14.77 11.87
N VAL A 175 4.06 -13.46 12.06
CA VAL A 175 5.34 -12.76 11.86
C VAL A 175 6.44 -13.38 12.72
N PHE A 176 6.16 -13.63 14.01
CA PHE A 176 7.13 -14.25 14.92
C PHE A 176 7.61 -15.60 14.39
N PHE A 177 6.69 -16.49 14.01
CA PHE A 177 7.04 -17.81 13.48
C PHE A 177 7.73 -17.73 12.12
N MET A 178 7.29 -16.83 11.22
CA MET A 178 7.91 -16.65 9.91
C MET A 178 9.36 -16.16 10.02
N VAL A 179 9.67 -15.26 10.96
CA VAL A 179 11.04 -14.80 11.21
C VAL A 179 11.87 -15.88 11.92
N LYS A 180 11.31 -16.51 12.96
CA LYS A 180 11.98 -17.54 13.76
C LYS A 180 12.36 -18.77 12.92
N ASP A 181 11.37 -19.35 12.24
CA ASP A 181 11.47 -20.65 11.57
C ASP A 181 11.74 -20.53 10.06
N LYS A 182 12.07 -19.32 9.57
CA LYS A 182 12.40 -19.04 8.15
C LYS A 182 13.23 -20.13 7.47
N VAL A 183 14.34 -20.55 8.09
CA VAL A 183 15.22 -21.56 7.47
C VAL A 183 14.54 -22.92 7.36
N LYS A 184 13.78 -23.35 8.38
CA LYS A 184 13.04 -24.62 8.32
C LYS A 184 11.96 -24.58 7.25
N ILE A 185 11.23 -23.46 7.14
CA ILE A 185 10.19 -23.25 6.13
C ILE A 185 10.80 -23.31 4.72
N LEU A 186 11.91 -22.60 4.49
CA LEU A 186 12.60 -22.61 3.20
C LEU A 186 13.17 -23.98 2.83
N CYS A 187 13.77 -24.70 3.80
CA CYS A 187 14.27 -26.06 3.55
C CYS A 187 13.12 -27.04 3.25
N TRP A 188 11.99 -26.92 3.95
CA TRP A 188 10.80 -27.72 3.67
C TRP A 188 10.25 -27.45 2.27
N LEU A 189 10.15 -26.18 1.87
CA LEU A 189 9.71 -25.78 0.54
C LEU A 189 10.67 -26.30 -0.55
N ALA A 190 11.99 -26.17 -0.33
CA ALA A 190 13.01 -26.65 -1.27
C ALA A 190 12.93 -28.16 -1.52
N ASN A 191 12.54 -28.95 -0.49
CA ASN A 191 12.37 -30.40 -0.62
C ASN A 191 11.14 -30.81 -1.42
N THR A 192 10.24 -29.87 -1.76
CA THR A 192 9.06 -30.14 -2.60
C THR A 192 9.30 -29.84 -4.09
N LEU A 193 10.47 -29.29 -4.45
CA LEU A 193 10.82 -28.93 -5.82
C LEU A 193 11.59 -30.06 -6.56
N PRO A 194 11.47 -30.18 -7.89
CA PRO A 194 12.16 -31.20 -8.70
C PRO A 194 13.69 -31.09 -8.67
N ASP A 195 14.38 -32.19 -9.00
CA ASP A 195 15.81 -32.45 -8.71
C ASP A 195 16.87 -31.58 -9.40
N ASN A 196 16.49 -30.60 -10.24
CA ASN A 196 17.46 -29.68 -10.87
C ASN A 196 17.89 -28.56 -9.89
N ARG A 197 18.51 -28.99 -8.78
CA ARG A 197 18.66 -28.24 -7.52
C ARG A 197 19.68 -27.10 -7.59
N LEU A 198 20.68 -27.17 -8.48
CA LEU A 198 21.78 -26.19 -8.46
C LEU A 198 21.36 -24.81 -8.96
N LEU A 199 20.79 -24.74 -10.16
CA LEU A 199 20.31 -23.49 -10.75
C LEU A 199 19.11 -22.94 -9.96
N ALA A 200 18.15 -23.80 -9.58
CA ALA A 200 16.98 -23.39 -8.80
C ALA A 200 17.36 -22.78 -7.43
N ASN A 201 18.33 -23.36 -6.72
CA ASN A 201 18.77 -22.82 -5.43
C ASN A 201 19.55 -21.51 -5.56
N GLN A 202 20.32 -21.33 -6.64
CA GLN A 202 21.01 -20.07 -6.93
C GLN A 202 20.02 -18.95 -7.21
N VAL A 203 19.10 -19.18 -8.15
CA VAL A 203 18.02 -18.23 -8.49
C VAL A 203 17.17 -17.92 -7.26
N TRP A 204 16.78 -18.94 -6.48
CA TRP A 204 15.99 -18.73 -5.27
C TRP A 204 16.71 -17.85 -4.24
N ARG A 205 18.02 -18.05 -4.06
CA ARG A 205 18.81 -17.25 -3.13
C ARG A 205 18.87 -15.78 -3.55
N GLU A 206 19.09 -15.54 -4.84
CA GLU A 206 19.09 -14.20 -5.42
C GLU A 206 17.72 -13.54 -5.29
N VAL A 207 16.65 -14.24 -5.66
CA VAL A 207 15.27 -13.74 -5.54
C VAL A 207 14.93 -13.42 -4.08
N ASN A 208 15.22 -14.30 -3.14
CA ASN A 208 14.96 -14.07 -1.71
C ASN A 208 15.76 -12.88 -1.16
N GLN A 209 17.00 -12.66 -1.63
CA GLN A 209 17.80 -11.51 -1.24
C GLN A 209 17.25 -10.20 -1.85
N GLN A 210 16.93 -10.20 -3.14
CA GLN A 210 16.39 -9.03 -3.84
C GLN A 210 15.01 -8.65 -3.29
N PHE A 211 14.14 -9.63 -3.07
CA PHE A 211 12.83 -9.42 -2.47
C PHE A 211 12.94 -8.83 -1.06
N GLY A 212 13.85 -9.35 -0.24
CA GLY A 212 14.12 -8.81 1.09
C GLY A 212 14.67 -7.38 1.08
N ASN A 213 15.56 -7.06 0.15
CA ASN A 213 16.09 -5.71 -0.03
C ASN A 213 15.00 -4.74 -0.52
N TYR A 214 14.21 -5.15 -1.51
CA TYR A 214 13.12 -4.36 -2.07
C TYR A 214 12.08 -4.00 -1.00
N ILE A 215 11.62 -4.97 -0.20
CA ILE A 215 10.65 -4.71 0.89
C ILE A 215 11.21 -3.71 1.90
N ARG A 216 12.47 -3.87 2.31
CA ARG A 216 13.11 -2.96 3.29
C ARG A 216 13.32 -1.56 2.72
N GLY A 217 13.73 -1.47 1.46
CA GLY A 217 13.86 -0.21 0.72
C GLY A 217 12.52 0.52 0.66
N LYS A 218 11.48 -0.16 0.17
CA LYS A 218 10.12 0.40 0.09
C LYS A 218 9.57 0.84 1.44
N PHE A 219 9.79 0.06 2.49
CA PHE A 219 9.37 0.46 3.84
C PHE A 219 10.07 1.75 4.31
N LEU A 220 11.38 1.86 4.09
CA LEU A 220 12.15 3.06 4.44
C LEU A 220 11.71 4.27 3.61
N GLU A 221 11.51 4.08 2.31
CA GLU A 221 11.00 5.09 1.37
C GLU A 221 9.67 5.68 1.86
N ILE A 222 8.70 4.81 2.21
CA ILE A 222 7.40 5.23 2.78
C ILE A 222 7.59 6.03 4.05
N VAL A 223 8.43 5.57 4.99
CA VAL A 223 8.66 6.25 6.27
C VAL A 223 9.31 7.63 6.06
N ILE A 224 10.27 7.73 5.15
CA ILE A 224 10.97 8.98 4.82
C ILE A 224 9.98 9.97 4.19
N VAL A 225 9.30 9.56 3.11
CA VAL A 225 8.36 10.43 2.39
C VAL A 225 7.21 10.84 3.31
N TRP A 226 6.67 9.93 4.11
CA TRP A 226 5.65 10.23 5.10
C TRP A 226 6.12 11.26 6.13
N SER A 227 7.31 11.07 6.71
CA SER A 227 7.85 11.95 7.75
C SER A 227 8.15 13.35 7.20
N VAL A 228 8.80 13.42 6.04
CA VAL A 228 9.10 14.69 5.36
C VAL A 228 7.80 15.41 4.99
N SER A 229 6.82 14.70 4.43
CA SER A 229 5.51 15.27 4.10
C SER A 229 4.79 15.78 5.34
N TYR A 230 4.82 15.02 6.44
CA TYR A 230 4.18 15.42 7.70
C TYR A 230 4.80 16.70 8.25
N VAL A 231 6.13 16.76 8.35
CA VAL A 231 6.82 17.96 8.84
C VAL A 231 6.54 19.15 7.94
N THR A 232 6.65 18.97 6.62
CA THR A 232 6.44 20.04 5.64
C THR A 232 5.02 20.61 5.71
N PHE A 233 3.99 19.76 5.64
CA PHE A 233 2.61 20.23 5.70
C PHE A 233 2.23 20.76 7.09
N LYS A 234 2.86 20.26 8.16
CA LYS A 234 2.66 20.79 9.52
C LYS A 234 3.21 22.20 9.65
N LEU A 235 4.39 22.46 9.08
CA LEU A 235 5.00 23.79 9.07
C LEU A 235 4.18 24.79 8.25
N LEU A 236 3.55 24.34 7.17
CA LEU A 236 2.61 25.16 6.40
C LEU A 236 1.26 25.40 7.12
N GLY A 237 1.00 24.71 8.25
CA GLY A 237 -0.27 24.82 8.95
C GLY A 237 -1.43 24.10 8.27
N MET A 238 -1.15 23.08 7.46
CA MET A 238 -2.19 22.31 6.77
C MET A 238 -3.06 21.55 7.77
N GLN A 239 -4.39 21.67 7.68
CA GLN A 239 -5.33 20.84 8.40
C GLN A 239 -5.26 19.39 7.90
N LEU A 240 -5.69 18.43 8.72
CA LEU A 240 -5.63 17.02 8.38
C LEU A 240 -4.20 16.56 8.00
N THR A 241 -3.18 17.21 8.56
CA THR A 241 -1.77 17.02 8.17
C THR A 241 -1.35 15.57 8.21
N MET A 242 -1.82 14.83 9.24
CA MET A 242 -1.42 13.45 9.45
C MET A 242 -2.01 12.55 8.38
N LEU A 243 -3.29 12.73 8.08
CA LEU A 243 -4.02 12.02 7.05
C LEU A 243 -3.40 12.28 5.67
N VAL A 244 -3.21 13.55 5.31
CA VAL A 244 -2.67 13.94 4.01
C VAL A 244 -1.23 13.43 3.83
N SER A 245 -0.35 13.67 4.80
CA SER A 245 1.03 13.18 4.71
C SER A 245 1.11 11.66 4.65
N LEU A 246 0.24 10.93 5.36
CA LEU A 246 0.19 9.48 5.31
C LEU A 246 -0.26 8.97 3.93
N MET A 247 -1.23 9.64 3.30
CA MET A 247 -1.60 9.36 1.90
C MET A 247 -0.43 9.57 0.95
N VAL A 248 0.36 10.64 1.14
CA VAL A 248 1.58 10.88 0.35
C VAL A 248 2.61 9.78 0.59
N GLY A 249 2.86 9.37 1.84
CA GLY A 249 3.78 8.27 2.16
C GLY A 249 3.37 6.94 1.52
N PHE A 250 2.09 6.58 1.58
CA PHE A 250 1.59 5.34 0.95
C PHE A 250 1.57 5.40 -0.58
N SER A 251 1.54 6.59 -1.17
CA SER A 251 1.55 6.76 -2.63
C SER A 251 2.77 6.11 -3.28
N VAL A 252 3.90 6.07 -2.56
CA VAL A 252 5.19 5.49 -2.96
C VAL A 252 5.12 3.99 -3.25
N LEU A 253 4.10 3.28 -2.73
CA LEU A 253 3.87 1.86 -2.99
C LEU A 253 3.58 1.58 -4.47
N VAL A 254 2.94 2.50 -5.17
CA VAL A 254 2.54 2.33 -6.58
C VAL A 254 3.22 3.41 -7.43
N PRO A 255 4.34 3.09 -8.10
CA PRO A 255 5.09 4.04 -8.92
C PRO A 255 4.21 4.74 -9.96
N PHE A 256 4.44 6.03 -10.20
CA PHE A 256 3.74 6.92 -11.15
C PHE A 256 2.24 7.16 -10.88
N VAL A 257 1.52 6.13 -10.47
CA VAL A 257 0.11 6.21 -10.06
C VAL A 257 0.00 6.98 -8.75
N GLY A 258 0.91 6.73 -7.79
CA GLY A 258 0.94 7.40 -6.51
C GLY A 258 0.98 8.92 -6.62
N VAL A 259 1.88 9.44 -7.47
CA VAL A 259 2.02 10.88 -7.73
C VAL A 259 0.72 11.46 -8.28
N THR A 260 0.17 10.85 -9.33
CA THR A 260 -1.00 11.40 -10.02
C THR A 260 -2.27 11.31 -9.16
N VAL A 261 -2.48 10.16 -8.50
CA VAL A 261 -3.70 9.90 -7.72
C VAL A 261 -3.71 10.71 -6.43
N ILE A 262 -2.56 10.89 -5.77
CA ILE A 262 -2.49 11.62 -4.50
C ILE A 262 -2.30 13.13 -4.68
N PHE A 263 -1.87 13.58 -5.86
CA PHE A 263 -1.89 15.01 -6.19
C PHE A 263 -3.29 15.62 -6.01
N LEU A 264 -4.33 14.94 -6.53
CA LEU A 264 -5.70 15.44 -6.47
C LEU A 264 -6.20 15.70 -5.04
N PRO A 265 -6.17 14.74 -4.10
CA PRO A 265 -6.60 15.00 -2.72
C PRO A 265 -5.73 16.06 -2.03
N VAL A 266 -4.40 16.07 -2.23
CA VAL A 266 -3.53 17.12 -1.65
C VAL A 266 -3.94 18.51 -2.15
N ALA A 267 -4.13 18.66 -3.46
CA ALA A 267 -4.57 19.91 -4.07
C ALA A 267 -5.95 20.34 -3.60
N LEU A 268 -6.92 19.41 -3.55
CA LEU A 268 -8.26 19.71 -3.05
C LEU A 268 -8.22 20.15 -1.59
N PHE A 269 -7.49 19.45 -0.72
CA PHE A 269 -7.38 19.85 0.69
C PHE A 269 -6.76 21.22 0.87
N ALA A 270 -5.67 21.51 0.13
CA ALA A 270 -5.04 22.82 0.16
C ALA A 270 -5.99 23.92 -0.37
N TYR A 271 -6.71 23.65 -1.46
CA TYR A 271 -7.67 24.60 -2.05
C TYR A 271 -8.84 24.88 -1.12
N PHE A 272 -9.44 23.86 -0.50
CA PHE A 272 -10.56 24.07 0.42
C PHE A 272 -10.14 24.77 1.71
N GLN A 273 -8.89 24.59 2.13
CA GLN A 273 -8.38 25.27 3.31
C GLN A 273 -8.01 26.74 3.04
N TRP A 274 -7.32 27.01 1.93
CA TRP A 274 -6.70 28.31 1.70
C TRP A 274 -7.15 29.03 0.41
N GLY A 275 -8.00 28.43 -0.41
CA GLY A 275 -8.39 28.95 -1.73
C GLY A 275 -7.21 29.06 -2.70
N LEU A 276 -7.30 29.96 -3.69
CA LEU A 276 -6.21 30.28 -4.62
C LEU A 276 -5.20 31.28 -4.02
N SER A 277 -4.73 31.01 -2.80
CA SER A 277 -3.75 31.83 -2.09
C SER A 277 -2.32 31.35 -2.32
N HIS A 278 -1.36 32.05 -1.72
CA HIS A 278 0.05 31.68 -1.79
C HIS A 278 0.33 30.36 -1.05
N GLU A 279 -0.39 30.10 0.03
CA GLU A 279 -0.31 28.88 0.84
C GLU A 279 -0.70 27.64 0.03
N PHE A 280 -1.73 27.74 -0.80
CA PHE A 280 -2.11 26.69 -1.74
C PHE A 280 -0.97 26.39 -2.72
N LEU A 281 -0.37 27.43 -3.31
CA LEU A 281 0.76 27.26 -4.22
C LEU A 281 1.97 26.66 -3.51
N TYR A 282 2.29 27.10 -2.29
CA TYR A 282 3.39 26.55 -1.49
C TYR A 282 3.17 25.07 -1.17
N ALA A 283 1.93 24.66 -0.85
CA ALA A 283 1.61 23.25 -0.62
C ALA A 283 1.84 22.39 -1.88
N LEU A 284 1.43 22.88 -3.07
CA LEU A 284 1.64 22.17 -4.33
C LEU A 284 3.11 22.10 -4.72
N ILE A 285 3.87 23.18 -4.56
CA ILE A 285 5.31 23.21 -4.83
C ILE A 285 6.03 22.27 -3.88
N ALA A 286 5.71 22.31 -2.58
CA ALA A 286 6.27 21.41 -1.59
C ALA A 286 5.98 19.94 -1.94
N TYR A 287 4.73 19.62 -2.29
CA TYR A 287 4.36 18.29 -2.77
C TYR A 287 5.17 17.87 -4.00
N ALA A 288 5.27 18.73 -5.01
CA ALA A 288 6.03 18.45 -6.22
C ALA A 288 7.51 18.20 -5.93
N ILE A 289 8.14 18.99 -5.06
CA ILE A 289 9.52 18.80 -4.63
C ILE A 289 9.68 17.45 -3.92
N ILE A 290 8.79 17.10 -3.00
CA ILE A 290 8.83 15.81 -2.30
C ILE A 290 8.75 14.65 -3.30
N GLN A 291 7.85 14.72 -4.28
CA GLN A 291 7.70 13.68 -5.30
C GLN A 291 8.87 13.61 -6.28
N LEU A 292 9.48 14.75 -6.61
CA LEU A 292 10.70 14.78 -7.42
C LEU A 292 11.87 14.15 -6.68
N LEU A 293 12.03 14.43 -5.38
CA LEU A 293 13.06 13.80 -4.56
C LEU A 293 12.80 12.30 -4.38
N ASP A 294 11.55 11.90 -4.19
CA ASP A 294 11.17 10.49 -4.12
C ASP A 294 11.56 9.75 -5.41
N GLY A 295 11.04 10.21 -6.55
CA GLY A 295 11.24 9.51 -7.82
C GLY A 295 12.68 9.52 -8.36
N ASN A 296 13.48 10.55 -8.06
CA ASN A 296 14.83 10.69 -8.61
C ASN A 296 15.97 10.36 -7.63
N LEU A 297 15.74 10.52 -6.33
CA LEU A 297 16.78 10.32 -5.32
C LEU A 297 16.51 9.08 -4.47
N LEU A 298 15.28 8.88 -3.98
CA LEU A 298 14.98 7.76 -3.08
C LEU A 298 14.72 6.44 -3.83
N ALA A 299 13.95 6.47 -4.93
CA ALA A 299 13.59 5.27 -5.68
C ALA A 299 14.79 4.46 -6.23
N PRO A 300 15.94 5.08 -6.62
CA PRO A 300 17.13 4.34 -7.07
C PRO A 300 18.02 3.77 -5.95
N LEU A 301 17.83 4.19 -4.68
CA LEU A 301 18.68 3.83 -3.52
C LEU A 301 18.23 2.51 -2.86
#